data_AF-A0A7C3CSV8-F1
#
_entry.id   AF-A0A7C3CSV8-F1
#
_cell.length_a   1.000
_cell.length_b   1.000
_cell.length_c   1.000
_cell.angle_alpha   90.00
_cell.angle_beta   90.00
_cell.angle_gamma   90.00
#
_symmetry.space_group_name_H-M   'P 1'
#
loop_
_entity.id
_entity.type
_entity.pdbx_description
1 polymer ?
#
loop_
_entity_poly.entity_id
_entity_poly.type
_entity_poly.pdbx_seq_one_letter_code
_entity_poly.pdbx_strand_id
1 'polypeptide(L)'
;MNRYLLVGYLTRDLIPEGGFRFGGAVLYAGLTVRRLGFTTHILTSAAESREELEHLFPELFWHLCPARQTTVFENREGPSGRMQRVWARAGRIDPRAVPDLPLEIEILHLAPVLDEVPPHGDFLQGLK
;
A
#
# COMPACT_ATOMS: atom_id res chain seq x y z
N MET A 1 -12.03 -2.05 -19.32
CA MET A 1 -11.22 -3.01 -18.55
C MET A 1 -11.48 -2.68 -17.09
N ASN A 2 -11.91 -3.65 -16.28
CA ASN A 2 -12.38 -3.36 -14.92
C ASN A 2 -11.22 -2.83 -14.07
N ARG A 3 -11.47 -1.76 -13.32
CA ARG A 3 -10.51 -1.08 -12.45
C ARG A 3 -10.68 -1.52 -11.00
N TYR A 4 -9.54 -1.71 -10.35
CA TYR A 4 -9.47 -2.19 -8.98
C TYR A 4 -8.56 -1.25 -8.19
N LEU A 5 -9.12 -0.56 -7.18
CA LEU A 5 -8.37 0.32 -6.30
C LEU A 5 -8.07 -0.39 -4.98
N LEU A 6 -6.79 -0.55 -4.66
CA LEU A 6 -6.34 -1.00 -3.34
C LEU A 6 -5.84 0.19 -2.53
N VAL A 7 -6.17 0.18 -1.24
CA VAL A 7 -5.77 1.23 -0.30
C VAL A 7 -5.08 0.60 0.90
N GLY A 8 -3.85 0.98 1.16
CA GLY A 8 -3.08 0.50 2.32
C GLY A 8 -1.62 0.90 2.23
N TYR A 9 -0.84 0.62 3.27
CA TYR A 9 0.59 0.87 3.26
C TYR A 9 1.33 -0.13 2.37
N LEU A 10 2.14 0.42 1.47
CA LEU A 10 3.37 -0.20 1.03
C LEU A 10 4.29 -0.33 2.25
N THR A 11 4.87 -1.51 2.46
CA THR A 11 5.79 -1.75 3.57
C THR A 11 7.18 -2.12 3.07
N ARG A 12 8.16 -1.90 3.95
CA ARG A 12 9.49 -2.50 3.86
C ARG A 12 9.59 -3.56 4.94
N ASP A 13 9.60 -4.82 4.55
CA ASP A 13 9.72 -5.93 5.47
C ASP A 13 11.19 -6.33 5.56
N LEU A 14 11.80 -6.11 6.73
CA LEU A 14 13.20 -6.43 6.98
C LEU A 14 13.44 -7.93 6.80
N ILE A 15 14.50 -8.27 6.08
CA ILE A 15 14.92 -9.66 5.88
C ILE A 15 16.13 -10.00 6.77
N PRO A 16 16.24 -11.23 7.29
CA PRO A 16 17.30 -11.62 8.21
C PRO A 16 18.72 -11.38 7.69
N GLU A 17 18.92 -11.51 6.38
CA GLU A 17 20.21 -11.37 5.70
C GLU A 17 20.64 -9.90 5.51
N GLY A 18 19.79 -8.95 5.91
CA GLY A 18 20.00 -7.52 5.75
C GLY A 18 19.22 -6.91 4.59
N GLY A 19 18.86 -5.64 4.73
CA GLY A 19 17.98 -4.95 3.78
C GLY A 19 16.51 -5.23 4.03
N PHE A 20 15.68 -5.10 2.99
CA PHE A 20 14.24 -5.30 3.07
C PHE A 20 13.65 -5.80 1.76
N ARG A 21 12.43 -6.32 1.84
CA ARG A 21 11.56 -6.58 0.67
C ARG A 21 10.37 -5.65 0.72
N PHE A 22 9.94 -5.17 -0.43
CA PHE A 22 8.66 -4.48 -0.50
C PHE A 22 7.52 -5.46 -0.21
N GLY A 23 6.58 -4.99 0.60
CA GLY A 23 5.47 -5.76 1.10
C GLY A 23 4.23 -4.90 1.31
N GLY A 24 3.40 -5.35 2.25
CA GLY A 24 2.08 -4.78 2.52
C GLY A 24 1.01 -5.52 1.73
N ALA A 25 -0.16 -5.69 2.37
CA ALA A 25 -1.30 -6.34 1.75
C ALA A 25 -1.68 -5.65 0.42
N VAL A 26 -1.54 -4.32 0.36
CA VAL A 26 -1.79 -3.51 -0.83
C VAL A 26 -0.94 -3.94 -2.04
N LEU A 27 0.35 -4.21 -1.85
CA LEU A 27 1.25 -4.58 -2.94
C LEU A 27 0.99 -6.01 -3.42
N TYR A 28 0.93 -6.97 -2.50
CA TYR A 28 0.72 -8.37 -2.88
C TYR A 28 -0.65 -8.60 -3.51
N ALA A 29 -1.72 -8.07 -2.92
CA ALA A 29 -3.05 -8.16 -3.52
C ALA A 29 -3.10 -7.40 -4.85
N GLY A 30 -2.42 -6.25 -4.96
CA GLY A 30 -2.32 -5.48 -6.20
C GLY A 30 -1.70 -6.26 -7.36
N LEU A 31 -0.54 -6.87 -7.12
CA LEU A 31 0.14 -7.73 -8.10
C LEU A 31 -0.69 -8.96 -8.48
N THR A 32 -1.44 -9.53 -7.53
CA THR A 32 -2.35 -10.65 -7.78
C THR A 32 -3.52 -10.24 -8.66
N VAL A 33 -4.28 -9.20 -8.31
CA VAL A 33 -5.46 -8.78 -9.10
C VAL A 33 -5.06 -8.25 -10.48
N ARG A 34 -3.87 -7.66 -10.60
CA ARG A 34 -3.30 -7.27 -11.90
C ARG A 34 -3.11 -8.48 -12.82
N ARG A 35 -2.59 -9.59 -12.28
CA ARG A 35 -2.42 -10.87 -13.00
C ARG A 35 -3.75 -11.55 -13.33
N LEU A 36 -4.82 -11.24 -12.59
CA LEU A 36 -6.19 -11.68 -12.89
C LEU A 36 -6.89 -10.81 -13.96
N GLY A 37 -6.20 -9.83 -14.54
CA GLY A 37 -6.68 -9.06 -15.69
C GLY A 37 -7.33 -7.71 -15.35
N PHE A 38 -7.29 -7.26 -14.09
CA PHE A 38 -7.77 -5.93 -13.71
C PHE A 38 -6.73 -4.85 -14.04
N THR A 39 -7.21 -3.64 -14.31
CA THR A 39 -6.39 -2.42 -14.24
C THR A 39 -6.27 -2.03 -12.77
N THR A 40 -5.07 -2.17 -12.20
CA THR A 40 -4.87 -2.07 -10.76
C THR A 40 -4.26 -0.74 -10.35
N HIS A 41 -4.98 -0.01 -9.49
CA HIS A 41 -4.53 1.23 -8.87
C HIS A 41 -4.19 0.98 -7.39
N ILE A 42 -3.11 1.59 -6.91
CA ILE A 42 -2.64 1.50 -5.53
C ILE A 42 -2.63 2.91 -4.92
N LEU A 43 -3.43 3.12 -3.89
CA LEU A 43 -3.34 4.29 -3.01
C LEU A 43 -2.56 3.92 -1.75
N THR A 44 -1.39 4.53 -1.57
CA THR A 44 -0.46 4.22 -0.48
C THR A 44 0.16 5.48 0.12
N SER A 45 0.82 5.32 1.26
CA SER A 45 1.65 6.34 1.90
C SER A 45 3.04 5.78 2.14
N ALA A 46 4.07 6.43 1.59
CA ALA A 46 5.43 5.91 1.57
C ALA A 46 6.46 7.03 1.36
N ALA A 47 7.72 6.75 1.65
CA ALA A 47 8.84 7.68 1.42
C ALA A 47 9.47 7.55 0.03
N GLU A 48 9.22 6.43 -0.68
CA GLU A 48 9.57 6.28 -2.08
C GLU A 48 8.84 7.33 -2.93
N SER A 49 9.50 7.80 -3.99
CA SER A 49 8.84 8.59 -5.02
C SER A 49 7.91 7.73 -5.88
N ARG A 50 6.96 8.39 -6.55
CA ARG A 50 6.04 7.71 -7.48
C ARG A 50 6.82 7.06 -8.63
N GLU A 51 7.83 7.76 -9.15
CA GLU A 51 8.66 7.32 -10.26
C GLU A 51 9.47 6.06 -9.90
N GLU A 52 10.01 5.98 -8.68
CA GLU A 52 10.68 4.78 -8.19
C GLU A 52 9.72 3.58 -8.13
N LEU A 53 8.50 3.78 -7.64
CA LEU A 53 7.50 2.72 -7.54
C LEU A 53 7.00 2.26 -8.92
N GLU A 54 6.78 3.19 -9.85
CA GLU A 54 6.44 2.88 -11.24
C GLU A 54 7.59 2.15 -11.95
N HIS A 55 8.85 2.45 -11.62
CA HIS A 55 9.98 1.70 -12.16
C HIS A 55 10.05 0.26 -11.61
N LEU A 56 9.83 0.08 -10.31
CA LEU A 56 9.90 -1.24 -9.65
C LEU A 56 8.71 -2.13 -9.96
N PHE A 57 7.51 -1.54 -10.09
CA PHE A 57 6.25 -2.23 -10.31
C PHE A 57 5.45 -1.56 -11.45
N PRO A 58 5.97 -1.63 -12.69
CA PRO A 58 5.39 -0.90 -13.83
C PRO A 58 4.00 -1.39 -14.23
N GLU A 59 3.55 -2.55 -13.75
CA GLU A 59 2.22 -3.06 -14.02
C GLU A 59 1.10 -2.44 -13.15
N LEU A 60 1.45 -1.60 -12.15
CA LEU A 60 0.53 -0.97 -11.20
C LEU A 60 0.51 0.55 -11.39
N PHE A 61 -0.66 1.16 -11.19
CA PHE A 61 -0.82 2.62 -11.19
C PHE A 61 -0.73 3.16 -9.76
N TRP A 62 0.31 3.94 -9.46
CA TRP A 62 0.62 4.40 -8.11
C TRP A 62 0.05 5.79 -7.81
N HIS A 63 -0.66 5.86 -6.69
CA HIS A 63 -1.22 7.06 -6.09
C HIS A 63 -0.61 7.22 -4.71
N LEU A 64 0.22 8.23 -4.54
CA LEU A 64 1.10 8.34 -3.38
C LEU A 64 0.71 9.52 -2.50
N CYS A 65 0.51 9.25 -1.22
CA CYS A 65 0.60 10.23 -0.14
C CYS A 65 2.06 10.28 0.33
N PRO A 66 2.83 11.36 0.05
CA PRO A 66 4.23 11.40 0.44
C PRO A 66 4.39 11.34 1.97
N ALA A 67 5.31 10.51 2.45
CA ALA A 67 5.62 10.35 3.87
C ALA A 67 7.12 10.52 4.14
N ARG A 68 7.47 10.92 5.36
CA ARG A 68 8.90 11.03 5.77
C ARG A 68 9.60 9.68 5.86
N GLN A 69 8.84 8.61 6.10
CA GLN A 69 9.32 7.22 6.23
C GLN A 69 8.26 6.28 5.66
N THR A 70 8.72 5.17 5.06
CA THR A 70 7.86 4.04 4.71
C THR A 70 7.63 3.18 5.96
N THR A 71 6.48 2.53 6.06
CA THR A 71 6.21 1.61 7.18
C THR A 71 7.17 0.43 7.12
N VAL A 72 7.87 0.15 8.22
CA VAL A 72 8.89 -0.91 8.29
C VAL A 72 8.49 -1.95 9.31
N PHE A 73 8.38 -3.21 8.87
CA PHE A 73 8.16 -4.35 9.73
C PHE A 73 9.42 -5.21 9.84
N GLU A 74 9.66 -5.78 11.01
CA GLU A 74 10.55 -6.94 11.17
C GLU A 74 9.69 -8.12 11.61
N ASN A 75 9.75 -9.19 10.82
CA ASN A 75 9.07 -10.45 11.12
C ASN A 75 10.12 -11.49 11.51
N ARG A 76 10.06 -11.95 12.76
CA ARG A 76 10.92 -13.02 13.26
C ARG A 76 10.08 -14.25 13.57
N GLU A 77 10.35 -15.31 12.83
CA GLU A 77 9.81 -16.63 13.13
C GLU A 77 10.64 -17.27 14.25
N GLY A 78 9.98 -17.87 15.23
CA GLY A 78 10.63 -18.58 16.32
C GLY A 78 9.80 -19.78 16.80
N PRO A 79 10.34 -20.60 17.72
CA PRO A 79 9.65 -21.79 18.23
C PRO A 79 8.30 -21.51 18.89
N SER A 80 8.10 -20.29 19.42
CA SER A 80 6.84 -19.83 20.03
C SER A 80 5.92 -19.10 19.06
N GLY A 81 6.19 -19.16 17.75
CA GLY A 81 5.46 -18.46 16.70
C GLY A 81 6.13 -17.16 16.26
N ARG A 82 5.38 -16.38 15.49
CA ARG A 82 5.87 -15.14 14.87
C ARG A 82 5.84 -13.97 15.84
N MET A 83 6.99 -13.32 16.01
CA MET A 83 7.08 -12.00 16.62
C MET A 83 7.22 -10.96 15.50
N GLN A 84 6.33 -9.97 15.48
CA GLN A 84 6.39 -8.85 14.54
C GLN A 84 6.68 -7.55 15.30
N ARG A 85 7.60 -6.74 14.78
CA ARG A 85 7.94 -5.41 15.30
C ARG A 85 7.76 -4.35 14.23
N VAL A 86 7.25 -3.19 14.62
CA VAL A 86 7.17 -1.99 13.77
C VAL A 86 8.35 -1.08 14.09
N TRP A 87 9.19 -0.79 13.11
CA TRP A 87 10.36 0.09 13.26
C TRP A 87 10.09 1.52 12.78
N ALA A 88 9.19 1.68 11.81
CA ALA A 88 8.74 2.96 11.30
C ALA A 88 7.29 2.85 10.84
N ARG A 89 6.57 3.98 10.86
CA ARG A 89 5.18 4.09 10.38
C ARG A 89 5.08 5.29 9.44
N ALA A 90 4.51 5.08 8.27
CA ALA A 90 4.22 6.14 7.31
C ALA A 90 3.10 7.08 7.81
N GLY A 91 2.87 8.18 7.09
CA GLY A 91 1.74 9.08 7.39
C GLY A 91 0.39 8.39 7.12
N ARG A 92 -0.72 8.87 7.69
CA ARG A 92 -2.07 8.35 7.34
C ARG A 92 -2.34 8.55 5.85
N ILE A 93 -3.18 7.69 5.27
CA ILE A 93 -3.63 7.86 3.89
C ILE A 93 -4.79 8.86 3.89
N ASP A 94 -4.61 9.97 3.16
CA ASP A 94 -5.66 10.95 2.92
C ASP A 94 -5.99 10.98 1.41
N PRO A 95 -7.13 10.42 0.98
CA PRO A 95 -7.55 10.40 -0.41
C PRO A 95 -7.65 11.79 -1.04
N ARG A 96 -7.97 12.81 -0.24
CA ARG A 96 -8.12 14.20 -0.71
C ARG A 96 -6.79 14.83 -1.09
N ALA A 97 -5.69 14.27 -0.60
CA ALA A 97 -4.34 14.72 -0.93
C ALA A 97 -3.83 14.14 -2.26
N VAL A 98 -4.64 13.32 -2.95
CA VAL A 98 -4.29 12.69 -4.23
C VAL A 98 -5.25 13.17 -5.33
N PRO A 99 -4.81 14.08 -6.20
CA PRO A 99 -5.70 14.71 -7.18
C PRO A 99 -6.14 13.80 -8.34
N ASP A 100 -5.40 12.72 -8.62
CA ASP A 100 -5.54 11.94 -9.86
C ASP A 100 -6.17 10.55 -9.65
N LEU A 101 -6.97 10.37 -8.61
CA LEU A 101 -7.66 9.09 -8.40
C LEU A 101 -8.64 8.79 -9.54
N PRO A 102 -8.77 7.51 -9.96
CA PRO A 102 -9.68 7.14 -11.04
C PRO A 102 -11.13 7.42 -10.64
N LEU A 103 -11.86 8.15 -11.51
CA LEU A 103 -13.26 8.53 -11.30
C LEU A 103 -14.23 7.34 -11.25
N GLU A 104 -13.87 6.23 -11.87
CA GLU A 104 -14.68 5.00 -11.90
C GLU A 104 -13.82 3.83 -11.45
N ILE A 105 -14.26 3.16 -10.37
CA ILE A 105 -13.68 1.94 -9.81
C ILE A 105 -14.80 0.92 -9.57
N GLU A 106 -14.60 -0.32 -10.02
CA GLU A 106 -15.57 -1.40 -9.82
C GLU A 106 -15.38 -2.07 -8.47
N ILE A 107 -14.13 -2.12 -7.98
CA ILE A 107 -13.80 -2.70 -6.68
C ILE A 107 -12.87 -1.76 -5.92
N LEU A 108 -13.28 -1.43 -4.69
CA LEU A 108 -12.45 -0.82 -3.65
C LEU A 108 -12.05 -1.89 -2.64
N HIS A 109 -10.76 -2.08 -2.44
CA HIS A 109 -10.20 -3.00 -1.45
C HIS A 109 -9.38 -2.23 -0.42
N LEU A 110 -9.92 -2.15 0.79
CA LEU A 110 -9.18 -1.63 1.94
C LEU A 110 -8.27 -2.74 2.46
N ALA A 111 -6.97 -2.59 2.25
CA ALA A 111 -5.92 -3.55 2.59
C ALA A 111 -4.97 -2.98 3.67
N PRO A 112 -5.48 -2.50 4.84
CA PRO A 112 -4.64 -1.90 5.86
C PRO A 112 -3.75 -2.94 6.55
N VAL A 113 -2.59 -2.51 7.02
CA VAL A 113 -1.67 -3.33 7.84
C VAL A 113 -1.36 -2.71 9.20
N LEU A 114 -1.60 -1.40 9.40
CA LEU A 114 -1.29 -0.71 10.64
C LEU A 114 -2.16 0.56 10.84
N ASP A 115 -3.49 0.39 10.84
CA ASP A 115 -4.47 1.47 11.13
C ASP A 115 -4.28 2.74 10.27
N GLU A 116 -3.84 2.57 9.02
CA GLU A 116 -3.55 3.68 8.12
C GLU A 116 -4.77 4.20 7.37
N VAL A 117 -5.77 3.35 7.22
CA VAL A 117 -7.06 3.68 6.61
C VAL A 117 -8.03 4.05 7.73
N PRO A 118 -8.50 5.30 7.80
CA PRO A 118 -9.45 5.71 8.82
C PRO A 118 -10.80 4.96 8.72
N PRO A 119 -11.43 4.58 9.85
CA PRO A 119 -12.65 3.76 9.85
C PRO A 119 -13.96 4.54 9.60
N HIS A 120 -13.92 5.72 8.95
CA HIS A 120 -15.06 6.64 8.88
C HIS A 120 -15.53 6.95 7.44
N GLY A 121 -16.82 7.30 7.31
CA GLY A 121 -17.46 7.60 6.02
C GLY A 121 -16.76 8.69 5.20
N ASP A 122 -16.12 9.66 5.85
CA ASP A 122 -15.42 10.75 5.16
C ASP A 122 -14.20 10.27 4.36
N PHE A 123 -13.60 9.12 4.71
CA PHE A 123 -12.54 8.51 3.90
C PHE A 123 -13.11 8.06 2.53
N LEU A 124 -14.28 7.41 2.55
CA LEU A 124 -14.95 6.97 1.33
C LEU A 124 -15.51 8.14 0.52
N GLN A 125 -15.88 9.25 1.17
CA GLN A 125 -16.26 10.48 0.47
C GLN A 125 -15.06 11.12 -0.24
N GLY A 126 -13.86 11.09 0.37
CA GLY A 126 -12.65 11.60 -0.26
C GLY A 126 -12.13 10.77 -1.44
N LEU A 127 -12.65 9.56 -1.66
CA LEU A 127 -12.36 8.73 -2.83
C LEU A 127 -13.26 9.04 -4.04
N LYS A 128 -14.30 9.87 -3.87
CA LYS A 128 -15.26 10.27 -4.91
C LYS A 128 -14.97 11.69 -5.39
#